data_AF-A0A8T4QT84-F1
#
_entry.id   AF-A0A8T4QT84-F1
#
_cell.length_a   1.000
_cell.length_b   1.000
_cell.length_c   1.000
_cell.angle_alpha   90.00
_cell.angle_beta   90.00
_cell.angle_gamma   90.00
#
_symmetry.space_group_name_H-M   'P 1'
#
loop_
_entity.id
_entity.type
_entity.pdbx_description
1 polymer ?
#
loop_
_entity_poly.entity_id
_entity_poly.type
_entity_poly.pdbx_seq_one_letter_code
_entity_poly.pdbx_strand_id
1 'polypeptide(L)'
;MAVLEGIVRKVKWLVLPLLSSFSLACSSCDKESLGPVQCSPDWPEICNDGKDSDCAGGPDNGCDEDNDSYCNNNLEIVYQVGVPPSVCARTFDNCISGQDCSPEVFKYDCNDLDNNINPSAVELCNQYDDNCNSKINESFPEKGQKCGSGLGENLELDGLGRCSAGTYSCINENLTCLNYVGPAERELCNGIPDTCGLEPETVQTEAKPCYKTRQMDQYGNIITIELPLNHPTIGQGSCITGIELCIGGVIGGDNECHGAKLPEPEIPDCKDNDCDGETDEGLHNNRKLQYAVAV
;
A
#
# COMPACT_ATOMS: atom_id res chain seq x y z
N MET A 1 -14.07 12.55 112.50
CA MET A 1 -12.62 12.25 112.50
C MET A 1 -12.34 11.60 111.16
N ALA A 2 -11.61 12.11 110.21
CA ALA A 2 -10.70 13.23 110.00
C ALA A 2 -10.68 13.37 108.45
N VAL A 3 -10.35 14.44 107.75
CA VAL A 3 -9.85 15.79 107.99
C VAL A 3 -9.84 16.37 106.55
N LEU A 4 -10.57 17.46 106.31
CA LEU A 4 -10.06 18.77 105.83
C LEU A 4 -9.46 18.73 104.41
N GLU A 5 -9.72 19.63 103.47
CA GLU A 5 -10.44 20.91 103.38
C GLU A 5 -10.57 21.18 101.85
N GLY A 6 -11.67 21.74 101.34
CA GLY A 6 -11.78 23.19 101.07
C GLY A 6 -10.88 23.61 99.90
N ILE A 7 -11.37 24.03 98.72
CA ILE A 7 -11.86 25.40 98.48
C ILE A 7 -12.72 25.43 97.18
N VAL A 8 -14.02 25.67 97.36
CA VAL A 8 -14.86 26.73 96.77
C VAL A 8 -14.67 27.17 95.29
N ARG A 9 -15.69 26.77 94.49
CA ARG A 9 -16.52 27.52 93.49
C ARG A 9 -15.97 27.97 92.12
N LYS A 10 -16.72 27.48 91.10
CA LYS A 10 -17.33 28.16 89.92
C LYS A 10 -16.34 28.81 88.93
N VAL A 11 -16.33 28.50 87.64
CA VAL A 11 -17.38 28.74 86.65
C VAL A 11 -17.08 27.91 85.39
N LYS A 12 -18.15 27.44 84.75
CA LYS A 12 -18.22 26.66 83.51
C LYS A 12 -17.70 27.48 82.32
N TRP A 13 -16.71 26.95 81.58
CA TRP A 13 -16.41 27.38 80.21
C TRP A 13 -16.28 26.14 79.32
N LEU A 14 -16.97 26.19 78.19
CA LEU A 14 -16.99 25.16 77.16
C LEU A 14 -15.56 24.89 76.66
N VAL A 15 -15.19 23.62 76.55
CA VAL A 15 -13.99 23.20 75.82
C VAL A 15 -14.48 22.52 74.54
N LEU A 16 -14.39 23.24 73.42
CA LEU A 16 -14.38 22.62 72.08
C LEU A 16 -13.06 21.86 71.93
N PRO A 17 -13.06 20.61 71.43
CA PRO A 17 -11.81 19.98 71.02
C PRO A 17 -11.39 20.60 69.68
N LEU A 18 -10.26 21.31 69.71
CA LEU A 18 -9.56 21.75 68.51
C LEU A 18 -9.11 20.51 67.72
N LEU A 19 -9.54 20.48 66.46
CA LEU A 19 -9.03 19.63 65.39
C LEU A 19 -7.50 19.74 65.35
N SER A 20 -6.79 18.65 65.59
CA SER A 20 -5.41 18.50 65.13
C SER A 20 -5.41 17.62 63.89
N SER A 21 -5.90 18.17 62.79
CA SER A 21 -5.52 17.71 61.47
C SER A 21 -4.06 18.15 61.28
N PHE A 22 -3.12 17.29 61.66
CA PHE A 22 -1.75 17.44 61.20
C PHE A 22 -1.75 17.11 59.71
N SER A 23 -2.02 18.11 58.87
CA SER A 23 -1.54 18.09 57.49
C SER A 23 -0.02 18.12 57.56
N LEU A 24 0.62 17.00 57.23
CA LEU A 24 2.03 17.02 56.87
C LEU A 24 2.14 17.92 55.65
N ALA A 25 2.61 19.15 55.86
CA ALA A 25 3.01 20.03 54.77
C ALA A 25 4.17 19.36 54.02
N CYS A 26 3.98 19.14 52.74
CA CYS A 26 5.06 18.75 51.84
C CYS A 26 6.05 19.91 51.78
N SER A 27 7.24 19.75 52.35
CA SER A 27 8.34 20.69 52.15
C SER A 27 9.09 20.28 50.88
N SER A 28 8.81 20.89 49.73
CA SER A 28 9.75 20.85 48.63
C SER A 28 10.85 21.89 48.86
N CYS A 29 12.06 21.51 48.47
CA CYS A 29 13.31 22.11 48.91
C CYS A 29 13.58 23.48 48.23
N ASP A 30 14.24 24.35 48.99
CA ASP A 30 15.00 25.52 48.55
C ASP A 30 14.24 26.72 47.95
N LYS A 31 13.70 27.58 48.83
CA LYS A 31 14.17 28.98 49.05
C LYS A 31 13.19 29.77 49.93
N GLU A 32 13.71 30.34 51.01
CA GLU A 32 12.99 31.06 52.08
C GLU A 32 12.35 32.41 51.67
N SER A 33 11.63 32.52 50.55
CA SER A 33 10.97 33.79 50.19
C SER A 33 9.62 33.70 49.47
N LEU A 34 8.98 32.53 49.43
CA LEU A 34 7.62 32.41 48.90
C LEU A 34 6.72 31.81 50.00
N GLY A 35 5.47 32.29 50.09
CA GLY A 35 4.49 31.83 51.07
C GLY A 35 4.21 30.33 50.97
N PRO A 36 3.34 29.76 51.85
CA PRO A 36 3.07 28.33 51.85
C PRO A 36 2.58 27.88 50.47
N VAL A 37 3.36 27.04 49.79
CA VAL A 37 2.96 26.37 48.55
C VAL A 37 1.69 25.58 48.86
N GLN A 38 0.58 25.94 48.20
CA GLN A 38 -0.68 25.21 48.30
C GLN A 38 -0.61 24.05 47.30
N CYS A 39 0.07 22.97 47.67
CA CYS A 39 0.10 21.73 46.89
C CYS A 39 -0.31 20.55 47.77
N SER A 40 -0.81 19.47 47.17
CA SER A 40 -1.19 18.25 47.89
C SER A 40 -1.00 17.01 46.99
N PRO A 41 -0.31 15.95 47.46
CA PRO A 41 -0.16 14.67 46.72
C PRO A 41 -1.46 14.00 46.27
N ASP A 42 -2.58 14.37 46.88
CA ASP A 42 -3.90 13.85 46.55
C ASP A 42 -4.70 14.76 45.57
N TRP A 43 -4.12 15.87 45.10
CA TRP A 43 -4.76 16.77 44.13
C TRP A 43 -4.32 16.44 42.71
N PRO A 44 -5.18 16.68 41.70
CA PRO A 44 -4.74 16.65 40.31
C PRO A 44 -3.81 17.84 40.03
N GLU A 45 -2.87 17.65 39.10
CA GLU A 45 -2.06 18.77 38.60
C GLU A 45 -2.93 19.76 37.81
N ILE A 46 -2.64 21.04 37.94
CA ILE A 46 -3.30 22.12 37.21
C ILE A 46 -2.30 22.65 36.19
N CYS A 47 -2.59 22.44 34.91
CA CYS A 47 -1.65 22.74 33.83
C CYS A 47 -1.65 24.22 33.47
N ASN A 48 -0.47 24.74 33.13
CA ASN A 48 -0.20 26.13 32.76
C ASN A 48 -0.44 27.16 33.87
N ASP A 49 -0.40 26.73 35.12
CA ASP A 49 -0.51 27.63 36.28
C ASP A 49 0.87 28.02 36.86
N GLY A 50 1.94 27.35 36.40
CA GLY A 50 3.33 27.59 36.80
C GLY A 50 3.65 27.12 38.21
N LYS A 51 2.79 26.28 38.80
CA LYS A 51 2.95 25.69 40.12
C LYS A 51 2.94 24.17 40.01
N ASP A 52 3.43 23.57 41.08
CA ASP A 52 3.38 22.13 41.34
C ASP A 52 2.18 21.94 42.26
N SER A 53 1.00 21.61 41.71
CA SER A 53 -0.27 21.55 42.43
C SER A 53 -0.43 20.22 43.16
N ASP A 54 0.15 19.15 42.61
CA ASP A 54 0.11 17.82 43.19
C ASP A 54 1.35 17.47 44.03
N CYS A 55 2.31 18.38 44.17
CA CYS A 55 3.61 18.14 44.82
C CYS A 55 4.39 16.95 44.21
N ALA A 56 4.14 16.55 42.96
CA ALA A 56 4.63 15.30 42.37
C ALA A 56 5.66 15.52 41.26
N GLY A 57 6.69 16.31 41.53
CA GLY A 57 7.88 16.40 40.69
C GLY A 57 8.37 17.83 40.58
N GLY A 58 7.58 18.67 39.93
CA GLY A 58 7.81 20.09 39.71
C GLY A 58 6.64 20.76 38.98
N PRO A 59 6.75 22.06 38.66
CA PRO A 59 5.63 22.79 38.08
C PRO A 59 5.08 22.19 36.78
N ASP A 60 3.75 22.12 36.68
CA ASP A 60 3.00 21.63 35.51
C ASP A 60 3.45 20.23 35.01
N ASN A 61 3.89 19.34 35.90
CA ASN A 61 4.29 17.98 35.54
C ASN A 61 3.11 17.06 35.23
N GLY A 62 3.29 16.09 34.33
CA GLY A 62 2.23 15.11 34.04
C GLY A 62 1.02 15.73 33.34
N CYS A 63 1.23 16.86 32.68
CA CYS A 63 0.23 17.50 31.85
C CYS A 63 0.26 17.03 30.39
N ASP A 64 1.43 16.58 29.92
CA ASP A 64 1.74 16.16 28.55
C ASP A 64 2.67 14.94 28.66
N GLU A 65 2.12 13.73 28.74
CA GLU A 65 2.88 12.53 29.10
C GLU A 65 3.73 11.95 27.97
N ASP A 66 3.34 12.19 26.72
CA ASP A 66 4.12 11.79 25.52
C ASP A 66 4.98 12.91 24.93
N ASN A 67 4.87 14.12 25.48
CA ASN A 67 5.67 15.30 25.19
C ASN A 67 5.51 15.80 23.75
N ASP A 68 4.28 15.78 23.22
CA ASP A 68 3.94 16.28 21.89
C ASP A 68 3.32 17.69 21.88
N SER A 69 3.18 18.28 23.08
CA SER A 69 2.63 19.61 23.36
C SER A 69 1.12 19.74 23.21
N TYR A 70 0.39 18.63 23.10
CA TYR A 70 -1.05 18.56 23.33
C TYR A 70 -1.31 17.94 24.70
N CYS A 71 -2.46 18.27 25.29
CA CYS A 71 -2.88 17.73 26.58
C CYS A 71 -4.32 17.27 26.47
N ASN A 72 -4.67 16.22 27.21
CA ASN A 72 -6.03 15.70 27.20
C ASN A 72 -7.05 16.66 27.85
N ASN A 73 -8.34 16.40 27.64
CA ASN A 73 -9.44 17.23 28.15
C ASN A 73 -9.89 16.92 29.59
N ASN A 74 -9.25 15.95 30.25
CA ASN A 74 -9.57 15.57 31.63
C ASN A 74 -8.77 16.36 32.67
N LEU A 75 -7.73 17.07 32.23
CA LEU A 75 -6.90 17.94 33.06
C LEU A 75 -7.51 19.34 33.18
N GLU A 76 -7.27 20.00 34.33
CA GLU A 76 -7.59 21.40 34.49
C GLU A 76 -6.47 22.24 33.86
N ILE A 77 -6.74 22.89 32.73
CA ILE A 77 -5.75 23.70 31.99
C ILE A 77 -6.08 25.19 32.11
N VAL A 78 -5.13 25.98 32.59
CA VAL A 78 -5.27 27.42 32.81
C VAL A 78 -4.63 28.20 31.67
N TYR A 79 -5.45 28.90 30.87
CA TYR A 79 -4.93 29.85 29.89
C TYR A 79 -4.67 31.22 30.52
N GLN A 80 -3.45 31.74 30.38
CA GLN A 80 -3.06 33.07 30.86
C GLN A 80 -2.71 34.00 29.70
N VAL A 81 -3.51 35.06 29.51
CA VAL A 81 -3.33 36.01 28.40
C VAL A 81 -1.96 36.70 28.50
N GLY A 82 -1.15 36.56 27.43
CA GLY A 82 0.15 37.20 27.34
C GLY A 82 1.28 36.47 28.09
N VAL A 83 1.00 35.30 28.66
CA VAL A 83 2.00 34.41 29.24
C VAL A 83 2.15 33.20 28.31
N PRO A 84 3.36 32.91 27.81
CA PRO A 84 3.59 31.68 27.06
C PRO A 84 3.23 30.46 27.91
N PRO A 85 2.48 29.48 27.38
CA PRO A 85 2.17 28.25 28.10
C PRO A 85 3.46 27.52 28.49
N SER A 86 3.52 27.01 29.72
CA SER A 86 4.63 26.19 30.23
C SER A 86 4.59 24.75 29.68
N VAL A 87 3.40 24.26 29.33
CA VAL A 87 3.11 22.93 28.77
C VAL A 87 1.85 23.01 27.88
N CYS A 88 1.52 21.98 27.10
CA CYS A 88 0.32 21.98 26.24
C CYS A 88 0.30 23.10 25.18
N ALA A 89 1.46 23.57 24.72
CA ALA A 89 1.54 24.76 23.88
C ALA A 89 0.66 24.66 22.62
N ARG A 90 0.55 23.47 22.03
CA ARG A 90 -0.23 23.23 20.81
C ARG A 90 -1.72 23.06 21.05
N THR A 91 -2.15 22.74 22.26
CA THR A 91 -3.57 22.81 22.65
C THR A 91 -4.15 24.21 22.41
N PHE A 92 -3.30 25.23 22.45
CA PHE A 92 -3.62 26.64 22.23
C PHE A 92 -3.26 27.17 20.84
N ASP A 93 -2.81 26.36 19.87
CA ASP A 93 -2.32 26.87 18.56
C ASP A 93 -3.37 27.66 17.77
N ASN A 94 -4.67 27.43 18.04
CA ASN A 94 -5.77 28.17 17.42
C ASN A 94 -6.14 29.46 18.17
N CYS A 95 -5.41 29.83 19.23
CA CYS A 95 -5.60 31.07 19.96
C CYS A 95 -5.07 32.26 19.15
N ILE A 96 -5.93 33.25 18.91
CA ILE A 96 -5.53 34.48 18.20
C ILE A 96 -4.75 35.37 19.15
N SER A 97 -3.53 35.76 18.76
CA SER A 97 -2.70 36.70 19.53
C SER A 97 -3.45 37.99 19.83
N GLY A 98 -3.65 38.28 21.13
CA GLY A 98 -4.30 39.51 21.61
C GLY A 98 -5.80 39.39 21.91
N GLN A 99 -6.37 38.19 21.89
CA GLN A 99 -7.75 37.91 22.30
C GLN A 99 -7.79 36.81 23.38
N ASP A 100 -8.83 36.84 24.23
CA ASP A 100 -9.14 35.71 25.12
C ASP A 100 -9.34 34.44 24.29
N CYS A 101 -8.58 33.40 24.61
CA CYS A 101 -8.74 32.12 23.97
C CYS A 101 -9.90 31.38 24.64
N SER A 102 -10.97 31.15 23.88
CA SER A 102 -12.14 30.44 24.38
C SER A 102 -11.82 28.94 24.46
N PRO A 103 -12.24 28.24 25.54
CA PRO A 103 -12.08 26.79 25.68
C PRO A 103 -12.67 25.97 24.53
N GLU A 104 -13.64 26.53 23.79
CA GLU A 104 -14.26 25.90 22.62
C GLU A 104 -13.31 25.73 21.43
N VAL A 105 -12.17 26.43 21.44
CA VAL A 105 -11.18 26.43 20.33
C VAL A 105 -10.00 25.51 20.64
N PHE A 106 -9.91 24.98 21.87
CA PHE A 106 -8.81 24.13 22.28
C PHE A 106 -8.82 22.80 21.52
N LYS A 107 -7.62 22.35 21.18
CA LYS A 107 -7.38 21.08 20.52
C LYS A 107 -6.77 20.14 21.54
N TYR A 108 -7.63 19.32 22.13
CA TYR A 108 -7.22 18.37 23.16
C TYR A 108 -6.65 17.10 22.53
N ASP A 109 -5.71 16.52 23.24
CA ASP A 109 -5.21 15.19 22.95
C ASP A 109 -6.28 14.13 23.25
N CYS A 110 -6.37 13.13 22.39
CA CYS A 110 -7.24 11.97 22.58
C CYS A 110 -6.50 10.74 23.13
N ASN A 111 -5.16 10.71 23.07
CA ASN A 111 -4.29 9.75 23.72
C ASN A 111 -2.93 10.37 24.14
N ASP A 112 -2.90 10.94 25.35
CA ASP A 112 -1.71 11.57 25.99
C ASP A 112 -0.49 10.64 26.21
N LEU A 113 -0.57 9.38 25.79
CA LEU A 113 0.51 8.40 25.91
C LEU A 113 1.13 8.01 24.56
N ASP A 114 0.66 8.60 23.46
CA ASP A 114 1.12 8.29 22.10
C ASP A 114 1.20 9.56 21.25
N ASN A 115 2.42 10.07 21.10
CA ASN A 115 2.73 11.29 20.34
C ASN A 115 2.39 11.24 18.84
N ASN A 116 1.87 10.11 18.33
CA ASN A 116 1.35 9.97 16.97
C ASN A 116 -0.17 10.16 16.90
N ILE A 117 -0.85 10.29 18.04
CA ILE A 117 -2.29 10.46 18.15
C ILE A 117 -2.55 11.80 18.83
N ASN A 118 -2.62 12.86 18.02
CA ASN A 118 -2.84 14.22 18.49
C ASN A 118 -3.50 15.08 17.40
N PRO A 119 -4.06 16.25 17.73
CA PRO A 119 -4.76 17.11 16.77
C PRO A 119 -4.00 17.53 15.50
N SER A 120 -2.68 17.39 15.45
CA SER A 120 -1.86 17.68 14.27
C SER A 120 -1.38 16.45 13.50
N ALA A 121 -1.65 15.26 14.02
CA ALA A 121 -1.22 14.01 13.41
C ALA A 121 -1.84 13.79 12.03
N VAL A 122 -1.15 13.01 11.22
CA VAL A 122 -1.67 12.54 9.93
C VAL A 122 -2.44 11.25 10.19
N GLU A 123 -3.67 11.17 9.69
CA GLU A 123 -4.45 9.94 9.71
C GLU A 123 -3.70 8.80 9.03
N LEU A 124 -3.48 7.72 9.77
CA LEU A 124 -3.02 6.43 9.28
C LEU A 124 -4.24 5.54 9.10
N CYS A 125 -4.15 4.53 8.23
CA CYS A 125 -5.25 3.58 8.13
C CYS A 125 -5.15 2.48 9.20
N ASN A 126 -5.25 2.88 10.47
CA ASN A 126 -5.00 2.05 11.65
C ASN A 126 -6.26 1.81 12.52
N GLN A 127 -7.41 2.39 12.16
CA GLN A 127 -8.67 2.34 12.93
C GLN A 127 -8.70 3.17 14.21
N TYR A 128 -7.73 4.07 14.38
CA TYR A 128 -7.75 5.11 15.39
C TYR A 128 -8.12 6.46 14.75
N ASP A 129 -8.43 7.43 15.60
CA ASP A 129 -8.62 8.84 15.24
C ASP A 129 -7.31 9.52 15.59
N ASP A 130 -6.34 9.45 14.66
CA ASP A 130 -4.98 9.90 14.94
C ASP A 130 -4.96 11.42 15.11
N ASN A 131 -5.80 12.16 14.37
CA ASN A 131 -5.84 13.61 14.42
C ASN A 131 -6.89 14.20 15.40
N CYS A 132 -7.44 13.36 16.29
CA CYS A 132 -8.40 13.70 17.32
C CYS A 132 -9.59 14.58 16.83
N ASN A 133 -10.09 14.34 15.62
CA ASN A 133 -11.20 15.10 15.03
C ASN A 133 -12.58 14.41 15.18
N SER A 134 -12.63 13.33 15.96
CA SER A 134 -13.78 12.46 16.18
C SER A 134 -14.22 11.67 14.95
N LYS A 135 -13.32 11.48 13.99
CA LYS A 135 -13.52 10.59 12.84
C LYS A 135 -12.31 9.67 12.75
N ILE A 136 -12.56 8.47 12.21
CA ILE A 136 -11.57 7.41 12.16
C ILE A 136 -11.24 7.14 10.70
N ASN A 137 -9.97 7.28 10.31
CA ASN A 137 -9.46 7.08 8.96
C ASN A 137 -10.17 7.93 7.87
N GLU A 138 -10.64 9.13 8.19
CA GLU A 138 -11.41 9.97 7.25
C GLU A 138 -10.58 10.52 6.09
N SER A 139 -9.24 10.51 6.20
CA SER A 139 -8.35 10.85 5.09
C SER A 139 -8.28 9.78 4.00
N PHE A 140 -8.96 8.63 4.18
CA PHE A 140 -8.98 7.51 3.22
C PHE A 140 -10.39 7.27 2.65
N PRO A 141 -10.97 8.23 1.90
CA PRO A 141 -12.33 8.10 1.36
C PRO A 141 -12.49 6.94 0.37
N GLU A 142 -11.37 6.48 -0.20
CA GLU A 142 -11.28 5.37 -1.14
C GLU A 142 -11.38 4.00 -0.46
N LYS A 143 -11.34 3.92 0.88
CA LYS A 143 -11.46 2.65 1.62
C LYS A 143 -12.76 1.92 1.25
N GLY A 144 -12.62 0.65 0.87
CA GLY A 144 -13.74 -0.18 0.42
C GLY A 144 -14.18 0.08 -1.03
N GLN A 145 -13.62 1.08 -1.70
CA GLN A 145 -13.83 1.29 -3.12
C GLN A 145 -12.97 0.32 -3.94
N LYS A 146 -13.41 0.05 -5.17
CA LYS A 146 -12.62 -0.75 -6.11
C LYS A 146 -11.37 0.01 -6.53
N CYS A 147 -10.31 -0.73 -6.86
CA CYS A 147 -9.03 -0.20 -7.29
C CYS A 147 -8.44 -1.04 -8.42
N GLY A 148 -7.50 -0.47 -9.18
CA GLY A 148 -6.79 -1.22 -10.22
C GLY A 148 -6.35 -0.34 -11.37
N SER A 149 -5.10 0.11 -11.30
CA SER A 149 -4.50 0.92 -12.36
C SER A 149 -4.49 0.15 -13.69
N GLY A 150 -4.69 0.83 -14.81
CA GLY A 150 -4.68 0.16 -16.13
C GLY A 150 -5.91 -0.71 -16.45
N LEU A 151 -6.97 -0.69 -15.64
CA LEU A 151 -8.27 -1.32 -15.96
C LEU A 151 -9.29 -0.33 -16.60
N GLY A 152 -8.83 0.85 -17.01
CA GLY A 152 -9.66 1.94 -17.54
C GLY A 152 -10.22 2.88 -16.46
N GLU A 153 -10.74 4.04 -16.87
CA GLU A 153 -11.21 5.11 -15.98
C GLU A 153 -12.36 4.69 -15.05
N ASN A 154 -13.09 3.63 -15.41
CA ASN A 154 -14.20 3.08 -14.61
C ASN A 154 -14.06 1.58 -14.35
N LEU A 155 -12.83 1.04 -14.38
CA LEU A 155 -12.58 -0.40 -14.22
C LEU A 155 -13.37 -1.25 -15.23
N GLU A 156 -13.54 -0.73 -16.44
CA GLU A 156 -14.32 -1.36 -17.52
C GLU A 156 -13.77 -2.73 -17.93
N LEU A 157 -12.50 -2.97 -17.62
CA LEU A 157 -11.76 -4.19 -17.92
C LEU A 157 -11.72 -5.15 -16.72
N ASP A 158 -12.45 -4.84 -15.63
CA ASP A 158 -12.65 -5.75 -14.50
C ASP A 158 -13.44 -6.99 -14.94
N GLY A 159 -12.85 -8.17 -14.76
CA GLY A 159 -13.40 -9.44 -15.22
C GLY A 159 -13.09 -9.78 -16.68
N LEU A 160 -12.32 -8.95 -17.40
CA LEU A 160 -11.84 -9.28 -18.74
C LEU A 160 -10.65 -10.24 -18.66
N GLY A 161 -10.84 -11.48 -19.10
CA GLY A 161 -9.78 -12.50 -19.05
C GLY A 161 -9.30 -12.73 -17.61
N ARG A 162 -8.02 -12.43 -17.32
CA ARG A 162 -7.46 -12.54 -15.96
C ARG A 162 -7.66 -11.30 -15.10
N CYS A 163 -8.05 -10.20 -15.71
CA CYS A 163 -7.98 -8.87 -15.14
C CYS A 163 -9.06 -8.71 -14.09
N SER A 164 -8.68 -8.18 -12.93
CA SER A 164 -9.62 -8.02 -11.84
C SER A 164 -9.28 -6.79 -11.03
N ALA A 165 -10.29 -5.95 -10.81
CA ALA A 165 -10.19 -4.86 -9.89
C ALA A 165 -10.04 -5.40 -8.46
N GLY A 166 -9.10 -4.80 -7.73
CA GLY A 166 -8.98 -5.02 -6.31
C GLY A 166 -9.97 -4.20 -5.50
N THR A 167 -9.82 -4.24 -4.18
CA THR A 167 -10.52 -3.35 -3.26
C THR A 167 -9.50 -2.69 -2.34
N TYR A 168 -9.61 -1.38 -2.15
CA TYR A 168 -8.78 -0.66 -1.19
C TYR A 168 -9.11 -1.11 0.23
N SER A 169 -8.10 -1.62 0.93
CA SER A 169 -8.18 -2.05 2.31
C SER A 169 -6.95 -1.60 3.07
N CYS A 170 -7.05 -1.57 4.38
CA CYS A 170 -6.00 -1.06 5.24
C CYS A 170 -5.13 -2.20 5.73
N ILE A 171 -3.85 -2.15 5.37
CA ILE A 171 -2.85 -3.16 5.69
C ILE A 171 -1.61 -2.43 6.15
N ASN A 172 -1.13 -2.77 7.36
CA ASN A 172 0.03 -2.14 7.97
C ASN A 172 -0.06 -0.60 7.90
N GLU A 173 -1.19 -0.04 8.37
CA GLU A 173 -1.42 1.41 8.48
C GLU A 173 -1.52 2.16 7.15
N ASN A 174 -1.46 1.46 6.01
CA ASN A 174 -1.51 2.04 4.68
C ASN A 174 -2.71 1.54 3.86
N LEU A 175 -3.25 2.42 3.01
CA LEU A 175 -4.29 2.06 2.06
C LEU A 175 -3.68 1.25 0.91
N THR A 176 -4.05 -0.03 0.83
CA THR A 176 -3.50 -0.99 -0.12
C THR A 176 -4.60 -1.56 -1.01
N CYS A 177 -4.33 -1.66 -2.31
CA CYS A 177 -5.23 -2.31 -3.26
C CYS A 177 -5.07 -3.83 -3.20
N LEU A 178 -6.01 -4.54 -2.56
CA LEU A 178 -5.95 -5.99 -2.41
C LEU A 178 -6.65 -6.72 -3.55
N ASN A 179 -6.14 -7.89 -3.92
CA ASN A 179 -6.69 -8.79 -4.95
C ASN A 179 -6.77 -8.19 -6.36
N TYR A 180 -6.08 -7.08 -6.61
CA TYR A 180 -5.96 -6.53 -7.95
C TYR A 180 -5.06 -7.39 -8.83
N VAL A 181 -5.56 -7.70 -10.03
CA VAL A 181 -4.81 -8.34 -11.10
C VAL A 181 -4.75 -7.36 -12.26
N GLY A 182 -3.56 -6.79 -12.45
CA GLY A 182 -3.29 -5.79 -13.47
C GLY A 182 -2.99 -6.36 -14.85
N PRO A 183 -2.82 -5.45 -15.83
CA PRO A 183 -2.37 -5.82 -17.17
C PRO A 183 -1.00 -6.48 -17.10
N ALA A 184 -0.89 -7.65 -17.73
CA ALA A 184 0.41 -8.24 -18.02
C ALA A 184 1.19 -7.38 -19.04
N GLU A 185 2.52 -7.49 -19.03
CA GLU A 185 3.39 -6.75 -19.97
C GLU A 185 3.26 -7.22 -21.44
N ARG A 186 2.65 -8.38 -21.68
CA ARG A 186 2.40 -8.97 -23.01
C ARG A 186 1.33 -10.05 -22.94
N GLU A 187 0.64 -10.28 -24.06
CA GLU A 187 -0.33 -11.37 -24.19
C GLU A 187 0.37 -12.73 -24.13
N LEU A 188 -0.20 -13.65 -23.35
CA LEU A 188 0.38 -15.00 -23.17
C LEU A 188 -0.18 -16.01 -24.16
N CYS A 189 -0.92 -15.55 -25.18
CA CYS A 189 -1.44 -16.38 -26.27
C CYS A 189 -2.24 -17.59 -25.77
N ASN A 190 -2.97 -17.45 -24.67
CA ASN A 190 -3.63 -18.55 -23.94
C ASN A 190 -5.15 -18.59 -24.16
N GLY A 191 -5.65 -17.83 -25.14
CA GLY A 191 -7.07 -17.76 -25.43
C GLY A 191 -7.88 -16.92 -24.44
N ILE A 192 -7.24 -16.24 -23.49
CA ILE A 192 -7.86 -15.27 -22.59
C ILE A 192 -7.07 -13.95 -22.63
N PRO A 193 -7.72 -12.79 -22.45
CA PRO A 193 -6.99 -11.52 -22.37
C PRO A 193 -6.11 -11.42 -21.12
N ASP A 194 -4.79 -11.29 -21.28
CA ASP A 194 -3.84 -11.15 -20.18
C ASP A 194 -3.37 -9.71 -19.97
N THR A 195 -3.35 -8.90 -21.03
CA THR A 195 -2.85 -7.53 -20.97
C THR A 195 -3.91 -6.53 -20.55
N CYS A 196 -5.08 -7.00 -20.10
CA CYS A 196 -6.23 -6.15 -19.77
C CYS A 196 -6.48 -5.09 -20.84
N GLY A 197 -6.40 -5.47 -22.12
CA GLY A 197 -6.62 -4.59 -23.25
C GLY A 197 -5.52 -3.57 -23.52
N LEU A 198 -4.35 -3.64 -22.86
CA LEU A 198 -3.21 -2.74 -23.12
C LEU A 198 -2.38 -3.15 -24.34
N GLU A 199 -2.41 -4.43 -24.73
CA GLU A 199 -1.98 -4.88 -26.05
C GLU A 199 -3.21 -5.47 -26.77
N PRO A 200 -3.33 -5.31 -28.10
CA PRO A 200 -4.36 -6.02 -28.85
C PRO A 200 -4.22 -7.53 -28.63
N GLU A 201 -5.35 -8.19 -28.40
CA GLU A 201 -5.46 -9.65 -28.29
C GLU A 201 -4.65 -10.34 -29.40
N THR A 202 -3.48 -10.90 -29.09
CA THR A 202 -3.05 -12.14 -29.76
C THR A 202 -3.58 -13.31 -28.96
N VAL A 203 -4.90 -13.29 -28.77
CA VAL A 203 -5.69 -14.51 -28.62
C VAL A 203 -5.44 -15.32 -29.88
N GLN A 204 -4.39 -16.14 -29.87
CA GLN A 204 -4.46 -17.39 -30.59
C GLN A 204 -5.05 -18.44 -29.68
N THR A 205 -6.37 -18.48 -29.72
CA THR A 205 -7.04 -19.74 -30.04
C THR A 205 -6.78 -20.20 -31.49
N GLU A 206 -5.76 -19.69 -32.20
CA GLU A 206 -5.74 -19.67 -33.66
C GLU A 206 -4.39 -20.02 -34.26
N ALA A 207 -3.75 -21.14 -33.88
CA ALA A 207 -2.64 -21.71 -34.67
C ALA A 207 -2.86 -21.47 -36.18
N LYS A 208 -2.01 -20.65 -36.81
CA LYS A 208 -2.27 -20.20 -38.19
C LYS A 208 -1.62 -21.19 -39.14
N PRO A 209 -2.36 -21.95 -39.95
CA PRO A 209 -1.73 -22.87 -40.88
C PRO A 209 -0.76 -22.11 -41.81
N CYS A 210 0.41 -22.68 -42.03
CA CYS A 210 1.48 -22.12 -42.85
C CYS A 210 2.06 -23.21 -43.77
N TYR A 211 2.76 -22.82 -44.82
CA TYR A 211 3.46 -23.74 -45.71
C TYR A 211 4.67 -23.02 -46.31
N LYS A 212 5.83 -23.68 -46.43
CA LYS A 212 7.09 -23.04 -46.83
C LYS A 212 7.80 -23.88 -47.91
N THR A 213 8.37 -23.22 -48.92
CA THR A 213 9.24 -23.82 -49.98
C THR A 213 10.63 -23.18 -50.00
N ARG A 214 11.62 -23.81 -50.66
CA ARG A 214 12.94 -23.23 -50.92
C ARG A 214 13.03 -22.86 -52.40
N GLN A 215 13.51 -21.66 -52.66
CA GLN A 215 13.77 -21.21 -54.02
C GLN A 215 15.14 -20.57 -54.09
N MET A 216 15.82 -20.74 -55.22
CA MET A 216 17.03 -19.98 -55.50
C MET A 216 16.67 -18.58 -55.98
N ASP A 217 17.25 -17.56 -55.35
CA ASP A 217 17.11 -16.19 -55.82
C ASP A 217 17.91 -15.96 -57.13
N GLN A 218 17.72 -14.80 -57.75
CA GLN A 218 18.44 -14.40 -58.98
C GLN A 218 19.97 -14.31 -58.82
N TYR A 219 20.48 -14.41 -57.59
CA TYR A 219 21.89 -14.36 -57.24
C TYR A 219 22.45 -15.73 -56.83
N GLY A 220 21.65 -16.79 -56.87
CA GLY A 220 22.05 -18.16 -56.52
C GLY A 220 21.98 -18.50 -55.03
N ASN A 221 21.36 -17.67 -54.19
CA ASN A 221 21.15 -17.98 -52.77
C ASN A 221 19.84 -18.74 -52.58
N ILE A 222 19.85 -19.74 -51.70
CA ILE A 222 18.63 -20.46 -51.36
C ILE A 222 17.88 -19.69 -50.25
N ILE A 223 16.65 -19.30 -50.54
CA ILE A 223 15.76 -18.60 -49.62
C ILE A 223 14.54 -19.46 -49.29
N THR A 224 14.02 -19.33 -48.08
CA THR A 224 12.75 -19.94 -47.68
C THR A 224 11.62 -18.96 -47.96
N ILE A 225 10.59 -19.41 -48.66
CA ILE A 225 9.43 -18.60 -49.06
C ILE A 225 8.17 -19.25 -48.50
N GLU A 226 7.32 -18.46 -47.82
CA GLU A 226 5.98 -18.90 -47.43
C GLU A 226 5.06 -19.01 -48.66
N LEU A 227 4.43 -20.16 -48.83
CA LEU A 227 3.53 -20.47 -49.93
C LEU A 227 2.06 -20.48 -49.49
N PRO A 228 1.14 -20.22 -50.43
CA PRO A 228 -0.30 -20.38 -50.18
C PRO A 228 -0.65 -21.81 -49.75
N LEU A 229 -1.61 -21.95 -48.83
CA LEU A 229 -2.11 -23.26 -48.34
C LEU A 229 -2.86 -24.09 -49.40
N ASN A 230 -2.99 -23.60 -50.64
CA ASN A 230 -3.55 -24.31 -51.79
C ASN A 230 -2.51 -24.56 -52.89
N HIS A 231 -1.22 -24.35 -52.61
CA HIS A 231 -0.15 -24.57 -53.57
C HIS A 231 -0.15 -26.04 -54.05
N PRO A 232 0.04 -26.29 -55.36
CA PRO A 232 -0.10 -27.63 -55.93
C PRO A 232 0.86 -28.66 -55.34
N THR A 233 2.02 -28.23 -54.82
CA THR A 233 3.02 -29.11 -54.18
C THR A 233 2.62 -29.58 -52.78
N ILE A 234 1.55 -29.03 -52.20
CA ILE A 234 1.02 -29.50 -50.91
C ILE A 234 0.51 -30.93 -51.04
N GLY A 235 1.07 -31.83 -50.23
CA GLY A 235 0.77 -33.25 -50.26
C GLY A 235 1.43 -33.99 -51.42
N GLN A 236 2.26 -33.33 -52.23
CA GLN A 236 3.13 -33.99 -53.21
C GLN A 236 4.46 -34.37 -52.55
N GLY A 237 5.00 -35.53 -52.93
CA GLY A 237 6.25 -36.04 -52.38
C GLY A 237 6.23 -36.08 -50.85
N SER A 238 7.13 -35.32 -50.25
CA SER A 238 7.30 -35.21 -48.80
C SER A 238 6.57 -34.00 -48.17
N CYS A 239 5.97 -33.13 -48.97
CA CYS A 239 5.62 -31.78 -48.57
C CYS A 239 4.26 -31.68 -47.87
N ILE A 240 4.23 -31.10 -46.66
CA ILE A 240 3.00 -30.89 -45.88
C ILE A 240 2.98 -29.50 -45.24
N THR A 241 1.78 -28.97 -45.00
CA THR A 241 1.55 -27.70 -44.29
C THR A 241 1.81 -27.82 -42.78
N GLY A 242 2.17 -26.71 -42.14
CA GLY A 242 2.36 -26.55 -40.69
C GLY A 242 1.44 -25.49 -40.09
N ILE A 243 1.79 -24.97 -38.91
CA ILE A 243 1.14 -23.87 -38.19
C ILE A 243 2.16 -22.85 -37.63
N GLU A 244 1.82 -21.58 -37.64
CA GLU A 244 2.52 -20.49 -36.95
C GLU A 244 1.93 -20.29 -35.56
N LEU A 245 2.82 -20.07 -34.60
CA LEU A 245 2.51 -20.06 -33.17
C LEU A 245 2.79 -18.70 -32.54
N CYS A 246 1.96 -18.26 -31.61
CA CYS A 246 2.14 -17.01 -30.88
C CYS A 246 3.33 -17.03 -29.89
N ILE A 247 4.36 -16.23 -30.19
CA ILE A 247 5.67 -16.13 -29.55
C ILE A 247 5.97 -14.65 -29.26
N GLY A 248 6.12 -14.29 -27.98
CA GLY A 248 6.40 -12.90 -27.56
C GLY A 248 5.20 -11.95 -27.72
N GLY A 249 3.98 -12.48 -27.69
CA GLY A 249 2.77 -11.76 -28.11
C GLY A 249 2.59 -11.74 -29.64
N VAL A 250 3.41 -12.46 -30.42
CA VAL A 250 3.40 -12.45 -31.90
C VAL A 250 3.28 -13.85 -32.49
N ILE A 251 2.22 -14.11 -33.22
CA ILE A 251 2.00 -15.31 -34.04
C ILE A 251 3.13 -15.49 -35.06
N GLY A 252 3.78 -16.65 -35.08
CA GLY A 252 4.96 -16.94 -35.87
C GLY A 252 6.17 -16.10 -35.46
N GLY A 253 6.26 -15.64 -34.20
CA GLY A 253 7.32 -14.72 -33.73
C GLY A 253 8.76 -15.25 -33.83
N ASP A 254 8.94 -16.51 -34.22
CA ASP A 254 10.20 -17.17 -34.52
C ASP A 254 10.48 -17.32 -36.04
N ASN A 255 9.54 -16.91 -36.90
CA ASN A 255 9.53 -17.13 -38.34
C ASN A 255 9.54 -18.61 -38.77
N GLU A 256 9.05 -19.51 -37.91
CA GLU A 256 8.99 -20.94 -38.21
C GLU A 256 7.57 -21.36 -38.60
N CYS A 257 7.48 -22.41 -39.42
CA CYS A 257 6.21 -23.02 -39.79
C CYS A 257 6.14 -24.42 -39.19
N HIS A 258 5.58 -24.51 -38.00
CA HIS A 258 5.66 -25.68 -37.14
C HIS A 258 4.83 -26.84 -37.70
N GLY A 259 5.46 -27.99 -37.93
CA GLY A 259 4.79 -29.16 -38.51
C GLY A 259 4.67 -29.16 -40.03
N ALA A 260 5.15 -28.11 -40.71
CA ALA A 260 5.41 -28.21 -42.14
C ALA A 260 6.66 -29.07 -42.34
N LYS A 261 6.66 -29.92 -43.37
CA LYS A 261 7.92 -30.49 -43.84
C LYS A 261 8.66 -29.38 -44.57
N LEU A 262 9.70 -28.87 -43.92
CA LEU A 262 10.56 -27.86 -44.50
C LEU A 262 11.33 -28.49 -45.68
N PRO A 263 11.54 -27.73 -46.76
CA PRO A 263 12.34 -28.13 -47.91
C PRO A 263 13.73 -28.66 -47.57
N GLU A 264 14.00 -29.92 -47.90
CA GLU A 264 15.31 -30.56 -47.75
C GLU A 264 15.95 -30.74 -49.12
N PRO A 265 17.28 -30.61 -49.28
CA PRO A 265 17.92 -30.91 -50.55
C PRO A 265 17.53 -32.29 -51.06
N GLU A 266 17.27 -32.37 -52.36
CA GLU A 266 16.87 -33.62 -52.99
C GLU A 266 17.80 -34.79 -52.71
N ILE A 267 17.21 -35.98 -52.65
CA ILE A 267 17.89 -37.29 -52.57
C ILE A 267 17.23 -38.21 -53.59
N PRO A 268 17.93 -39.20 -54.17
CA PRO A 268 17.38 -40.00 -55.28
C PRO A 268 16.36 -41.02 -54.76
N ASP A 269 15.20 -40.55 -54.32
CA ASP A 269 14.11 -41.33 -53.75
C ASP A 269 12.77 -41.11 -54.48
N CYS A 270 12.80 -40.37 -55.60
CA CYS A 270 11.67 -40.09 -56.48
C CYS A 270 10.53 -39.34 -55.78
N LYS A 271 10.87 -38.49 -54.82
CA LYS A 271 9.94 -37.59 -54.14
C LYS A 271 10.47 -36.17 -54.21
N ASP A 272 9.55 -35.23 -54.40
CA ASP A 272 9.80 -33.82 -54.14
C ASP A 272 10.02 -33.63 -52.62
N ASN A 273 11.28 -33.45 -52.25
CA ASN A 273 11.77 -33.30 -50.88
C ASN A 273 12.08 -31.84 -50.54
N ASP A 274 12.34 -31.00 -51.54
CA ASP A 274 12.60 -29.58 -51.37
C ASP A 274 11.37 -28.69 -51.65
N CYS A 275 10.26 -29.31 -52.05
CA CYS A 275 8.95 -28.69 -52.24
C CYS A 275 8.92 -27.61 -53.32
N ASP A 276 9.80 -27.67 -54.32
CA ASP A 276 9.85 -26.74 -55.45
C ASP A 276 8.94 -27.14 -56.64
N GLY A 277 8.42 -28.38 -56.61
CA GLY A 277 7.51 -28.93 -57.62
C GLY A 277 8.19 -29.72 -58.75
N GLU A 278 9.51 -29.87 -58.70
CA GLU A 278 10.26 -30.86 -59.48
C GLU A 278 10.56 -32.11 -58.61
N THR A 279 11.27 -33.10 -59.14
CA THR A 279 11.57 -34.33 -58.38
C THR A 279 12.98 -34.80 -58.72
N ASP A 280 13.79 -35.04 -57.69
CA ASP A 280 15.18 -35.49 -57.78
C ASP A 280 16.10 -34.54 -58.61
N GLU A 281 15.76 -33.25 -58.73
CA GLU A 281 16.54 -32.26 -59.46
C GLU A 281 17.87 -31.90 -58.76
N GLY A 282 18.84 -31.36 -59.50
CA GLY A 282 20.16 -30.99 -58.95
C GLY A 282 21.09 -32.15 -58.52
N LEU A 283 20.61 -33.39 -58.41
CA LEU A 283 21.37 -34.57 -57.98
C LEU A 283 22.40 -35.10 -59.00
N HIS A 284 22.41 -34.54 -60.21
CA HIS A 284 23.22 -35.03 -61.33
C HIS A 284 24.64 -34.46 -61.41
N ASN A 285 25.22 -33.98 -60.31
CA ASN A 285 26.60 -33.48 -60.29
C ASN A 285 27.66 -34.47 -59.77
N ASN A 286 27.44 -35.79 -59.83
CA ASN A 286 28.50 -36.77 -60.13
C ASN A 286 28.10 -38.26 -60.25
N ARG A 287 26.84 -38.62 -60.52
CA ARG A 287 26.53 -39.98 -61.02
C ARG A 287 25.37 -39.92 -62.00
N LYS A 288 25.66 -40.27 -63.26
CA LYS A 288 24.65 -40.63 -64.26
C LYS A 288 23.78 -41.73 -63.67
N LEU A 289 22.51 -41.45 -63.42
CA LEU A 289 21.50 -42.51 -63.32
C LEU A 289 21.31 -43.06 -64.74
N GLN A 290 21.93 -44.22 -65.00
CA GLN A 290 21.57 -45.02 -66.17
C GLN A 290 20.22 -45.65 -65.87
N TYR A 291 19.14 -45.02 -66.36
CA TYR A 291 17.92 -45.77 -66.62
C TYR A 291 18.21 -46.75 -67.75
N ALA A 292 18.46 -48.00 -67.39
CA ALA A 292 18.41 -49.12 -68.30
C ALA A 292 17.10 -49.87 -68.03
N VAL A 293 16.06 -49.56 -68.80
CA VAL A 293 15.06 -50.57 -69.15
C VAL A 293 14.82 -50.47 -70.66
N ALA A 294 14.99 -51.63 -71.29
CA ALA A 294 15.00 -51.88 -72.71
C ALA A 294 13.60 -51.72 -73.34
N VAL A 295 13.65 -51.44 -74.64
CA VAL A 295 12.57 -51.35 -75.63
C VAL A 295 11.57 -52.50 -75.53
#